data_AF-A0A1F8V497-F1
#
_entry.id   AF-A0A1F8V497-F1
#
_cell.length_a   1.000
_cell.length_b   1.000
_cell.length_c   1.000
_cell.angle_alpha   90.00
_cell.angle_beta   90.00
_cell.angle_gamma   90.00
#
_symmetry.space_group_name_H-M   'P 1'
#
loop_
_entity.id
_entity.type
_entity.pdbx_description
1 polymer ?
#
loop_
_entity_poly.entity_id
_entity_poly.type
_entity_poly.pdbx_seq_one_letter_code
_entity_poly.pdbx_strand_id
1 'polypeptide(L)'
;MQSKGDELMLFNPNQTEFASDYQRIIWQYGTHIVPPEVSLADVDDPETREGCMQIYDCTMEILEDMYRHPEEYNPERPRWYTGDYLTWLVNSNTPIKHHRETFSRYLQKIPHFGFSYDQDINAWSNDRYPLFCEYYPRLVSLAKERKQNLGGYLDRRDFRLFAKRITLSLDDLLRPLSYIDRAYIRELHEYALSKGLKAEMKDPYTFRYLYKKLYSLTLGNNPAHVRVQYRLDNAKPIMGSFERFLEIAESQPDNDALVQYIKNNIGICDGCRYRAEGRKKSNERCGQWVEIRGARRLSAVMCTAAISKYHRGKPYIVYTDEDVQMLKRMIDIRIEQIDKYTP
;
A
#
# COMPACT_ATOMS: atom_id res chain seq x y z
N MET A 1 -39.49 -4.65 5.96
CA MET A 1 -38.38 -5.61 5.81
C MET A 1 -37.10 -4.81 5.66
N GLN A 2 -36.42 -4.52 6.77
CA GLN A 2 -35.09 -3.92 6.76
C GLN A 2 -34.09 -5.03 6.45
N SER A 3 -33.23 -4.80 5.46
CA SER A 3 -32.20 -5.74 5.03
C SER A 3 -31.22 -6.01 6.17
N LYS A 4 -31.07 -7.30 6.51
CA LYS A 4 -29.93 -7.86 7.23
C LYS A 4 -28.65 -7.75 6.38
N GLY A 5 -28.18 -6.52 6.12
CA GLY A 5 -27.03 -6.23 5.26
C GLY A 5 -25.93 -5.41 5.93
N ASP A 6 -26.21 -4.84 7.10
CA ASP A 6 -25.23 -4.10 7.91
C ASP A 6 -24.74 -4.97 9.08
N GLU A 7 -24.29 -6.19 8.80
CA GLU A 7 -23.29 -6.77 9.69
C GLU A 7 -22.12 -5.80 9.69
N LEU A 8 -21.82 -5.25 10.87
CA LEU A 8 -20.80 -4.24 11.10
C LEU A 8 -19.46 -4.80 10.59
N MET A 9 -19.09 -4.52 9.34
CA MET A 9 -17.76 -4.84 8.84
C MET A 9 -16.77 -4.06 9.70
N LEU A 10 -16.09 -4.77 10.62
CA LEU A 10 -15.19 -4.18 11.61
C LEU A 10 -14.13 -3.27 10.97
N PHE A 11 -13.69 -3.62 9.76
CA PHE A 11 -12.74 -2.86 8.96
C PHE A 11 -13.43 -2.19 7.78
N ASN A 12 -14.45 -1.38 8.05
CA ASN A 12 -15.13 -0.57 7.03
C ASN A 12 -14.16 0.49 6.45
N PRO A 13 -13.84 0.48 5.14
CA PRO A 13 -12.94 1.46 4.52
C PRO A 13 -13.39 2.93 4.62
N ASN A 14 -14.64 3.17 5.02
CA ASN A 14 -15.20 4.51 5.18
C ASN A 14 -15.19 5.02 6.62
N GLN A 15 -14.64 4.25 7.56
CA GLN A 15 -14.52 4.69 8.94
C GLN A 15 -13.53 5.86 9.05
N THR A 16 -13.98 6.95 9.68
CA THR A 16 -13.19 8.19 9.85
C THR A 16 -12.81 8.47 11.30
N GLU A 17 -13.47 7.84 12.26
CA GLU A 17 -13.27 8.07 13.70
C GLU A 17 -12.59 6.86 14.35
N PHE A 18 -11.60 7.12 15.21
CA PHE A 18 -10.83 6.09 15.91
C PHE A 18 -10.57 6.52 17.34
N ALA A 19 -10.63 5.58 18.29
CA ALA A 19 -10.34 5.83 19.70
C ALA A 19 -8.84 6.12 19.95
N SER A 20 -7.96 5.64 19.06
CA SER A 20 -6.53 5.92 19.10
C SER A 20 -5.87 5.82 17.74
N ASP A 21 -4.69 6.42 17.59
CA ASP A 21 -3.84 6.26 16.40
C ASP A 21 -3.46 4.80 16.15
N TYR A 22 -3.30 4.01 17.20
CA TYR A 22 -2.95 2.60 17.08
C TYR A 22 -4.14 1.76 16.58
N GLN A 23 -5.36 2.03 17.09
CA GLN A 23 -6.59 1.44 16.55
C GLN A 23 -6.76 1.75 15.05
N ARG A 24 -6.44 2.98 14.64
CA ARG A 24 -6.41 3.37 13.22
C ARG A 24 -5.39 2.56 12.41
N ILE A 25 -4.20 2.28 12.95
CA ILE A 25 -3.18 1.44 12.28
C ILE A 25 -3.70 0.00 12.11
N ILE A 26 -4.38 -0.55 13.12
CA ILE A 26 -5.01 -1.88 13.04
C ILE A 26 -6.08 -1.90 11.96
N TRP A 27 -6.97 -0.90 11.95
CA TRP A 27 -7.99 -0.75 10.92
C TRP A 27 -7.39 -0.64 9.52
N GLN A 28 -6.34 0.18 9.34
CA GLN A 28 -5.63 0.30 8.05
C GLN A 28 -5.06 -1.04 7.59
N TYR A 29 -4.57 -1.87 8.51
CA TYR A 29 -4.08 -3.21 8.18
C TYR A 29 -5.24 -4.16 7.84
N GLY A 30 -6.32 -4.12 8.62
CA GLY A 30 -7.52 -4.94 8.42
C GLY A 30 -8.21 -4.69 7.08
N THR A 31 -8.34 -3.44 6.64
CA THR A 31 -8.91 -3.10 5.31
C THR A 31 -8.09 -3.66 4.14
N HIS A 32 -6.84 -4.03 4.38
CA HIS A 32 -5.93 -4.59 3.38
C HIS A 32 -5.98 -6.11 3.30
N ILE A 33 -6.64 -6.80 4.24
CA ILE A 33 -6.87 -8.25 4.15
C ILE A 33 -7.80 -8.52 2.97
N VAL A 34 -7.43 -9.47 2.10
CA VAL A 34 -8.20 -9.82 0.90
C VAL A 34 -9.32 -10.80 1.29
N PRO A 35 -10.59 -10.47 1.02
CA PRO A 35 -11.72 -11.34 1.33
C PRO A 35 -11.62 -12.71 0.63
N PRO A 36 -12.13 -13.80 1.25
CA PRO A 36 -12.05 -15.15 0.71
C PRO A 36 -12.66 -15.29 -0.69
N GLU A 37 -13.73 -14.56 -0.98
CA GLU A 37 -14.42 -14.59 -2.28
C GLU A 37 -13.49 -14.17 -3.42
N VAL A 38 -12.50 -13.33 -3.11
CA VAL A 38 -11.50 -12.88 -4.08
C VAL A 38 -10.23 -13.72 -3.99
N SER A 39 -9.72 -13.94 -2.79
CA SER A 39 -8.42 -14.61 -2.60
C SER A 39 -8.47 -16.10 -2.93
N LEU A 40 -9.64 -16.74 -2.86
CA LEU A 40 -9.85 -18.15 -3.19
C LEU A 40 -10.55 -18.37 -4.53
N ALA A 41 -10.82 -17.31 -5.32
CA ALA A 41 -11.58 -17.43 -6.58
C ALA A 41 -10.97 -18.47 -7.55
N ASP A 42 -9.64 -18.54 -7.60
CA ASP A 42 -8.86 -19.41 -8.51
C ASP A 42 -8.17 -20.59 -7.79
N VAL A 43 -8.59 -20.91 -6.56
CA VAL A 43 -8.05 -22.05 -5.78
C VAL A 43 -9.01 -23.23 -5.92
N ASP A 44 -8.63 -24.22 -6.71
CA ASP A 44 -9.50 -25.35 -7.08
C ASP A 44 -9.62 -26.42 -5.98
N ASP A 45 -8.52 -26.68 -5.25
CA ASP A 45 -8.43 -27.80 -4.32
C ASP A 45 -9.24 -27.54 -3.01
N PRO A 46 -10.27 -28.35 -2.70
CA PRO A 46 -11.16 -28.11 -1.56
C PRO A 46 -10.45 -28.07 -0.21
N GLU A 47 -9.48 -28.96 0.02
CA GLU A 47 -8.73 -29.01 1.28
C GLU A 47 -7.85 -27.76 1.43
N THR A 48 -7.21 -27.31 0.34
CA THR A 48 -6.46 -26.05 0.32
C THR A 48 -7.36 -24.85 0.56
N ARG A 49 -8.56 -24.81 0.00
CA ARG A 49 -9.53 -23.74 0.26
C ARG A 49 -9.89 -23.70 1.74
N GLU A 50 -10.19 -24.84 2.34
CA GLU A 50 -10.51 -24.96 3.78
C GLU A 50 -9.32 -24.52 4.64
N GLY A 51 -8.10 -24.99 4.37
CA GLY A 51 -6.91 -24.57 5.10
C GLY A 51 -6.66 -23.06 4.99
N CYS A 52 -6.91 -22.46 3.83
CA CYS A 52 -6.82 -21.02 3.63
C CYS A 52 -7.92 -20.25 4.37
N MET A 53 -9.15 -20.78 4.40
CA MET A 53 -10.27 -20.20 5.14
C MET A 53 -9.95 -20.14 6.63
N GLN A 54 -9.43 -21.23 7.19
CA GLN A 54 -9.01 -21.29 8.59
C GLN A 54 -7.86 -20.30 8.93
N ILE A 55 -6.92 -20.09 8.02
CA ILE A 55 -5.88 -19.05 8.19
C ILE A 55 -6.50 -17.65 8.20
N TYR A 56 -7.46 -17.39 7.31
CA TYR A 56 -8.17 -16.12 7.26
C TYR A 56 -8.94 -15.85 8.54
N ASP A 57 -9.78 -16.79 8.97
CA ASP A 57 -10.63 -16.64 10.17
C ASP A 57 -9.79 -16.40 11.42
N CYS A 58 -8.74 -17.21 11.63
CA CYS A 58 -7.80 -17.01 12.72
C CYS A 58 -7.13 -15.62 12.66
N THR A 59 -6.75 -15.16 11.46
CA THR A 59 -6.15 -13.82 11.28
C THR A 59 -7.15 -12.71 11.62
N MET A 60 -8.41 -12.86 11.19
CA MET A 60 -9.45 -11.88 11.44
C MET A 60 -9.83 -11.82 12.93
N GLU A 61 -9.89 -12.96 13.62
CA GLU A 61 -10.07 -12.99 15.08
C GLU A 61 -8.96 -12.25 15.81
N ILE A 62 -7.70 -12.48 15.44
CA ILE A 62 -6.56 -11.77 16.04
C ILE A 62 -6.68 -10.26 15.78
N LEU A 63 -6.98 -9.84 14.54
CA LEU A 63 -7.12 -8.42 14.22
C LEU A 63 -8.31 -7.76 14.92
N GLU A 64 -9.40 -8.50 15.10
CA GLU A 64 -10.59 -8.05 15.80
C GLU A 64 -10.32 -7.83 17.30
N ASP A 65 -9.63 -8.78 17.93
CA ASP A 65 -9.17 -8.63 19.31
C ASP A 65 -8.22 -7.44 19.46
N MET A 66 -7.24 -7.30 18.55
CA MET A 66 -6.35 -6.14 18.51
C MET A 66 -7.11 -4.82 18.38
N TYR A 67 -8.13 -4.78 17.54
CA TYR A 67 -8.91 -3.57 17.28
C TYR A 67 -9.78 -3.16 18.47
N ARG A 68 -10.28 -4.13 19.24
CA ARG A 68 -11.08 -3.93 20.46
C ARG A 68 -10.23 -3.61 21.69
N HIS A 69 -9.01 -4.15 21.74
CA HIS A 69 -8.08 -4.02 22.86
C HIS A 69 -6.71 -3.45 22.45
N PRO A 70 -6.66 -2.29 21.76
CA PRO A 70 -5.42 -1.75 21.16
C PRO A 70 -4.29 -1.55 22.18
N GLU A 71 -4.62 -1.26 23.43
CA GLU A 71 -3.69 -1.10 24.55
C GLU A 71 -2.85 -2.35 24.87
N GLU A 72 -3.37 -3.54 24.55
CA GLU A 72 -2.69 -4.80 24.86
C GLU A 72 -1.62 -5.18 23.82
N TYR A 73 -1.62 -4.51 22.67
CA TYR A 73 -0.79 -4.83 21.52
C TYR A 73 0.19 -3.71 21.12
N ASN A 74 -0.11 -2.46 21.51
CA ASN A 74 0.71 -1.26 21.29
C ASN A 74 2.11 -1.43 21.91
N PRO A 75 3.21 -1.02 21.24
CA PRO A 75 3.31 -0.31 19.95
C PRO A 75 3.58 -1.18 18.72
N GLU A 76 3.42 -2.50 18.85
CA GLU A 76 3.90 -3.42 17.83
C GLU A 76 2.95 -3.45 16.63
N ARG A 77 3.48 -3.51 15.41
CA ARG A 77 2.64 -3.46 14.20
C ARG A 77 1.75 -4.71 14.08
N PRO A 78 0.51 -4.61 13.55
CA PRO A 78 -0.39 -5.75 13.33
C PRO A 78 0.23 -6.93 12.56
N ARG A 79 1.12 -6.63 11.59
CA ARG A 79 1.87 -7.67 10.85
C ARG A 79 2.73 -8.59 11.72
N TRP A 80 3.15 -8.15 12.91
CA TRP A 80 3.94 -9.01 13.79
C TRP A 80 3.06 -10.10 14.39
N TYR A 81 1.93 -9.71 14.98
CA TYR A 81 0.99 -10.66 15.59
C TYR A 81 0.36 -11.60 14.57
N THR A 82 -0.05 -11.07 13.42
CA THR A 82 -0.68 -11.90 12.38
C THR A 82 0.34 -12.62 11.50
N GLY A 83 1.52 -12.05 11.23
CA GLY A 83 2.48 -12.63 10.28
C GLY A 83 3.64 -13.36 10.96
N ASP A 84 4.59 -12.56 11.40
CA ASP A 84 5.91 -13.02 11.86
C ASP A 84 5.81 -13.91 13.13
N TYR A 85 4.94 -13.58 14.09
CA TYR A 85 4.80 -14.34 15.34
C TYR A 85 4.12 -15.68 15.11
N LEU A 86 3.07 -15.74 14.27
CA LEU A 86 2.49 -17.01 13.83
C LEU A 86 3.54 -17.85 13.09
N THR A 87 4.40 -17.23 12.27
CA THR A 87 5.50 -17.93 11.59
C THR A 87 6.50 -18.51 12.58
N TRP A 88 6.83 -17.80 13.65
CA TRP A 88 7.73 -18.32 14.67
C TRP A 88 7.09 -19.44 15.49
N LEU A 89 5.80 -19.29 15.80
CA LEU A 89 5.02 -20.29 16.51
C LEU A 89 4.93 -21.62 15.75
N VAL A 90 4.50 -21.62 14.49
CA VAL A 90 4.30 -22.86 13.73
C VAL A 90 5.60 -23.56 13.32
N ASN A 91 6.71 -22.82 13.25
CA ASN A 91 8.01 -23.37 12.88
C ASN A 91 8.94 -23.59 14.09
N SER A 92 8.46 -23.38 15.31
CA SER A 92 9.26 -23.45 16.54
C SER A 92 10.56 -22.61 16.47
N ASN A 93 10.50 -21.44 15.82
CA ASN A 93 11.65 -20.57 15.64
C ASN A 93 11.86 -19.63 16.82
N THR A 94 13.13 -19.31 17.11
CA THR A 94 13.49 -18.31 18.13
C THR A 94 13.20 -16.89 17.61
N PRO A 95 12.48 -16.03 18.38
CA PRO A 95 12.28 -14.63 18.00
C PRO A 95 13.60 -13.86 17.98
N ILE A 96 13.69 -12.83 17.16
CA ILE A 96 14.83 -11.90 17.19
C ILE A 96 14.83 -11.10 18.51
N LYS A 97 16.03 -10.74 18.99
CA LYS A 97 16.27 -10.24 20.36
C LYS A 97 15.28 -9.17 20.84
N HIS A 98 14.94 -8.18 20.00
CA HIS A 98 14.06 -7.07 20.39
C HIS A 98 12.56 -7.43 20.42
N HIS A 99 12.15 -8.57 19.87
CA HIS A 99 10.77 -9.06 19.95
C HIS A 99 10.58 -10.19 20.97
N ARG A 100 11.63 -10.60 21.71
CA ARG A 100 11.53 -11.74 22.63
C ARG A 100 10.46 -11.52 23.71
N GLU A 101 10.43 -10.34 24.34
CA GLU A 101 9.46 -10.02 25.39
C GLU A 101 8.03 -9.92 24.85
N THR A 102 7.83 -9.22 23.73
CA THR A 102 6.51 -9.12 23.08
C THR A 102 6.02 -10.50 22.63
N PHE A 103 6.89 -11.33 22.04
CA PHE A 103 6.54 -12.67 21.62
C PHE A 103 6.15 -13.55 22.82
N SER A 104 6.87 -13.49 23.94
CA SER A 104 6.48 -14.22 25.15
C SER A 104 5.11 -13.80 25.67
N ARG A 105 4.76 -12.50 25.64
CA ARG A 105 3.39 -12.04 25.97
C ARG A 105 2.37 -12.56 24.97
N TYR A 106 2.70 -12.59 23.69
CA TYR A 106 1.83 -13.13 22.66
C TYR A 106 1.54 -14.63 22.84
N LEU A 107 2.54 -15.42 23.26
CA LEU A 107 2.33 -16.85 23.59
C LEU A 107 1.35 -17.08 24.74
N GLN A 108 1.20 -16.11 25.66
CA GLN A 108 0.17 -16.18 26.71
C GLN A 108 -1.23 -15.88 26.17
N LYS A 109 -1.33 -15.13 25.07
CA LYS A 109 -2.60 -14.76 24.42
C LYS A 109 -3.06 -15.81 23.43
N ILE A 110 -2.15 -16.45 22.71
CA ILE A 110 -2.48 -17.33 21.59
C ILE A 110 -3.51 -18.44 21.90
N PRO A 111 -3.62 -19.01 23.13
CA PRO A 111 -4.67 -19.99 23.42
C PRO A 111 -6.11 -19.47 23.26
N HIS A 112 -6.33 -18.15 23.38
CA HIS A 112 -7.65 -17.55 23.13
C HIS A 112 -8.11 -17.72 21.66
N PHE A 113 -7.15 -17.90 20.74
CA PHE A 113 -7.37 -18.14 19.31
C PHE A 113 -7.30 -19.64 18.95
N GLY A 114 -7.43 -20.53 19.95
CA GLY A 114 -7.50 -21.98 19.75
C GLY A 114 -6.17 -22.71 19.69
N PHE A 115 -5.04 -22.03 19.93
CA PHE A 115 -3.73 -22.67 19.89
C PHE A 115 -3.40 -23.42 21.18
N SER A 116 -2.88 -24.63 21.02
CA SER A 116 -2.44 -25.51 22.10
C SER A 116 -0.99 -25.94 21.84
N TYR A 117 -0.19 -26.03 22.90
CA TYR A 117 1.20 -26.49 22.81
C TYR A 117 1.31 -27.90 23.36
N ASP A 118 1.75 -28.82 22.51
CA ASP A 118 2.03 -30.20 22.89
C ASP A 118 3.52 -30.30 23.30
N GLN A 119 3.74 -30.63 24.58
CA GLN A 119 5.09 -30.77 25.14
C GLN A 119 5.80 -32.04 24.68
N ASP A 120 5.06 -33.10 24.33
CA ASP A 120 5.62 -34.40 23.98
C ASP A 120 6.23 -34.36 22.58
N ILE A 121 5.56 -33.68 21.64
CA ILE A 121 6.06 -33.49 20.26
C ILE A 121 6.70 -32.11 20.03
N ASN A 122 6.73 -31.25 21.05
CA ASN A 122 7.32 -29.91 21.02
C ASN A 122 6.80 -29.07 19.84
N ALA A 123 5.47 -29.07 19.67
CA ALA A 123 4.78 -28.44 18.54
C ALA A 123 3.50 -27.73 18.96
N TRP A 124 3.13 -26.71 18.19
CA TRP A 124 1.84 -26.03 18.33
C TRP A 124 0.81 -26.62 17.37
N SER A 125 -0.40 -26.84 17.87
CA SER A 125 -1.62 -27.14 17.11
C SER A 125 -2.63 -26.00 17.28
N ASN A 126 -3.69 -26.02 16.46
CA ASN A 126 -4.84 -25.17 16.67
C ASN A 126 -6.12 -26.01 16.66
N ASP A 127 -6.75 -26.14 17.81
CA ASP A 127 -7.93 -26.99 18.02
C ASP A 127 -9.18 -26.41 17.34
N ARG A 128 -9.23 -25.08 17.16
CA ARG A 128 -10.32 -24.37 16.46
C ARG A 128 -10.12 -24.40 14.94
N TYR A 129 -8.87 -24.36 14.50
CA TYR A 129 -8.43 -24.27 13.11
C TYR A 129 -7.43 -25.39 12.78
N PRO A 130 -7.87 -26.67 12.67
CA PRO A 130 -6.98 -27.83 12.60
C PRO A 130 -5.98 -27.82 11.43
N LEU A 131 -6.34 -27.21 10.29
CA LEU A 131 -5.49 -27.12 9.11
C LEU A 131 -4.51 -25.93 9.15
N PHE A 132 -4.61 -25.05 10.16
CA PHE A 132 -3.79 -23.85 10.24
C PHE A 132 -2.30 -24.17 10.22
N CYS A 133 -1.84 -25.07 11.10
CA CYS A 133 -0.42 -25.39 11.24
C CYS A 133 0.13 -26.14 10.02
N GLU A 134 -0.72 -26.77 9.21
CA GLU A 134 -0.32 -27.40 7.95
C GLU A 134 -0.20 -26.38 6.80
N TYR A 135 -1.19 -25.52 6.65
CA TYR A 135 -1.29 -24.62 5.49
C TYR A 135 -0.57 -23.28 5.68
N TYR A 136 -0.42 -22.78 6.90
CA TYR A 136 0.27 -21.52 7.15
C TYR A 136 1.74 -21.57 6.72
N PRO A 137 2.54 -22.61 7.04
CA PRO A 137 3.89 -22.77 6.51
C PRO A 137 3.93 -22.82 4.97
N ARG A 138 2.94 -23.46 4.32
CA ARG A 138 2.82 -23.52 2.85
C ARG A 138 2.60 -22.12 2.26
N LEU A 139 1.69 -21.33 2.85
CA LEU A 139 1.46 -19.94 2.46
C LEU A 139 2.74 -19.10 2.58
N VAL A 140 3.48 -19.22 3.70
CA VAL A 140 4.75 -18.52 3.91
C VAL A 140 5.79 -18.93 2.87
N SER A 141 5.85 -20.22 2.52
CA SER A 141 6.75 -20.72 1.49
C SER A 141 6.40 -20.15 0.11
N LEU A 142 5.14 -20.21 -0.30
CA LEU A 142 4.66 -19.68 -1.58
C LEU A 142 4.89 -18.16 -1.70
N ALA A 143 4.68 -17.40 -0.62
CA ALA A 143 4.97 -15.98 -0.58
C ALA A 143 6.47 -15.67 -0.79
N LYS A 144 7.36 -16.55 -0.34
CA LYS A 144 8.82 -16.45 -0.56
C LYS A 144 9.22 -16.89 -1.96
N GLU A 145 8.61 -17.94 -2.50
CA GLU A 145 8.92 -18.48 -3.83
C GLU A 145 8.51 -17.48 -4.92
N ARG A 146 7.29 -16.94 -4.83
CA ARG A 146 6.72 -16.01 -5.82
C ARG A 146 7.18 -14.56 -5.61
N LYS A 147 8.41 -14.37 -5.11
CA LYS A 147 9.05 -13.12 -4.64
C LYS A 147 9.17 -11.96 -5.66
N GLN A 148 8.54 -12.04 -6.82
CA GLN A 148 8.62 -11.01 -7.86
C GLN A 148 7.46 -10.01 -7.72
N ASN A 149 7.71 -8.82 -7.18
CA ASN A 149 6.74 -7.72 -7.06
C ASN A 149 5.47 -8.00 -6.22
N LEU A 150 5.34 -9.16 -5.56
CA LEU A 150 4.19 -9.57 -4.73
C LEU A 150 4.42 -9.33 -3.21
N GLY A 151 5.18 -8.30 -2.85
CA GLY A 151 5.50 -8.01 -1.46
C GLY A 151 4.25 -7.66 -0.64
N GLY A 152 3.85 -8.54 0.28
CA GLY A 152 2.75 -8.32 1.23
C GLY A 152 1.50 -9.19 1.03
N TYR A 153 1.53 -10.19 0.15
CA TYR A 153 0.46 -11.20 0.05
C TYR A 153 0.25 -11.98 1.35
N LEU A 154 1.36 -12.34 2.01
CA LEU A 154 1.29 -12.96 3.34
C LEU A 154 0.57 -12.01 4.31
N ASP A 155 0.97 -10.74 4.36
CA ASP A 155 0.36 -9.73 5.23
C ASP A 155 -1.13 -9.47 4.91
N ARG A 156 -1.55 -9.71 3.67
CA ARG A 156 -2.92 -9.48 3.20
C ARG A 156 -3.79 -10.74 3.16
N ARG A 157 -3.24 -11.91 3.50
CA ARG A 157 -3.92 -13.21 3.33
C ARG A 157 -4.47 -13.43 1.92
N ASP A 158 -3.66 -13.07 0.94
CA ASP A 158 -4.03 -13.25 -0.46
C ASP A 158 -3.64 -14.66 -0.92
N PHE A 159 -4.59 -15.58 -0.81
CA PHE A 159 -4.43 -17.01 -1.11
C PHE A 159 -4.38 -17.34 -2.60
N ARG A 160 -4.44 -16.36 -3.50
CA ARG A 160 -4.12 -16.56 -4.92
C ARG A 160 -2.69 -17.11 -5.13
N LEU A 161 -1.84 -17.03 -4.11
CA LEU A 161 -0.57 -17.75 -4.04
C LEU A 161 -0.69 -19.27 -4.26
N PHE A 162 -1.82 -19.88 -3.91
CA PHE A 162 -2.10 -21.30 -4.16
C PHE A 162 -2.61 -21.57 -5.59
N ALA A 163 -3.08 -20.53 -6.32
CA ALA A 163 -3.53 -20.67 -7.69
C ALA A 163 -2.34 -20.85 -8.66
N LYS A 164 -2.58 -21.50 -9.82
CA LYS A 164 -1.55 -21.69 -10.86
C LYS A 164 -1.09 -20.37 -11.50
N ARG A 165 -2.00 -19.40 -11.61
CA ARG A 165 -1.75 -18.07 -12.17
C ARG A 165 -2.42 -17.05 -11.26
N ILE A 166 -1.79 -15.89 -11.11
CA ILE A 166 -2.35 -14.77 -10.34
C ILE A 166 -2.72 -13.69 -11.34
N THR A 167 -4.01 -13.37 -11.38
CA THR A 167 -4.52 -12.23 -12.14
C THR A 167 -4.84 -11.10 -11.18
N LEU A 168 -4.34 -9.91 -11.48
CA LEU A 168 -4.62 -8.72 -10.69
C LEU A 168 -5.41 -7.71 -11.50
N SER A 169 -6.35 -7.03 -10.86
CA SER A 169 -7.24 -6.07 -11.50
C SER A 169 -7.23 -4.70 -10.80
N LEU A 170 -7.89 -3.71 -11.41
CA LEU A 170 -8.09 -2.42 -10.76
C LEU A 170 -8.83 -2.56 -9.42
N ASP A 171 -9.73 -3.54 -9.30
CA ASP A 171 -10.47 -3.75 -8.06
C ASP A 171 -9.57 -4.18 -6.89
N ASP A 172 -8.43 -4.83 -7.16
CA ASP A 172 -7.40 -5.10 -6.14
C ASP A 172 -6.78 -3.80 -5.59
N LEU A 173 -6.59 -2.80 -6.45
CA LEU A 173 -6.12 -1.49 -6.02
C LEU A 173 -7.19 -0.78 -5.18
N LEU A 174 -8.44 -0.86 -5.60
CA LEU A 174 -9.55 -0.07 -5.05
C LEU A 174 -10.14 -0.63 -3.75
N ARG A 175 -10.04 -1.95 -3.53
CA ARG A 175 -10.66 -2.64 -2.39
C ARG A 175 -10.37 -2.01 -1.02
N PRO A 176 -9.12 -1.69 -0.63
CA PRO A 176 -8.87 -1.11 0.68
C PRO A 176 -9.25 0.37 0.81
N LEU A 177 -9.71 1.02 -0.28
CA LEU A 177 -9.97 2.46 -0.31
C LEU A 177 -11.40 2.80 0.11
N SER A 178 -11.58 4.01 0.66
CA SER A 178 -12.88 4.62 0.94
C SER A 178 -13.70 4.82 -0.35
N TYR A 179 -15.02 5.01 -0.25
CA TYR A 179 -15.87 5.27 -1.42
C TYR A 179 -15.41 6.48 -2.22
N ILE A 180 -14.99 7.54 -1.52
CA ILE A 180 -14.50 8.79 -2.13
C ILE A 180 -13.18 8.53 -2.87
N ASP A 181 -12.21 7.89 -2.21
CA ASP A 181 -10.92 7.58 -2.85
C ASP A 181 -11.11 6.62 -4.03
N ARG A 182 -12.04 5.66 -3.94
CA ARG A 182 -12.37 4.76 -5.05
C ARG A 182 -12.89 5.55 -6.25
N ALA A 183 -13.81 6.48 -6.04
CA ALA A 183 -14.36 7.31 -7.10
C ALA A 183 -13.25 8.12 -7.80
N TYR A 184 -12.41 8.80 -7.03
CA TYR A 184 -11.31 9.61 -7.59
C TYR A 184 -10.25 8.78 -8.31
N ILE A 185 -9.86 7.61 -7.77
CA ILE A 185 -8.90 6.72 -8.44
C ILE A 185 -9.49 6.14 -9.72
N ARG A 186 -10.79 5.78 -9.75
CA ARG A 186 -11.47 5.36 -10.99
C ARG A 186 -11.50 6.47 -12.02
N GLU A 187 -11.86 7.68 -11.61
CA GLU A 187 -11.92 8.83 -12.51
C GLU A 187 -10.55 9.15 -13.13
N LEU A 188 -9.47 9.09 -12.34
CA LEU A 188 -8.11 9.27 -12.85
C LEU A 188 -7.64 8.12 -13.73
N HIS A 189 -8.04 6.88 -13.42
CA HIS A 189 -7.79 5.71 -14.25
C HIS A 189 -8.43 5.88 -15.63
N GLU A 190 -9.73 6.17 -15.67
CA GLU A 190 -10.50 6.37 -16.91
C GLU A 190 -9.95 7.54 -17.72
N TYR A 191 -9.62 8.66 -17.05
CA TYR A 191 -9.00 9.81 -17.71
C TYR A 191 -7.66 9.45 -18.35
N ALA A 192 -6.77 8.76 -17.62
CA ALA A 192 -5.49 8.34 -18.14
C ALA A 192 -5.64 7.43 -19.37
N LEU A 193 -6.55 6.46 -19.33
CA LEU A 193 -6.84 5.60 -20.48
C LEU A 193 -7.38 6.39 -21.67
N SER A 194 -8.28 7.35 -21.44
CA SER A 194 -8.83 8.22 -22.51
C SER A 194 -7.76 9.06 -23.21
N LYS A 195 -6.63 9.31 -22.53
CA LYS A 195 -5.47 10.03 -23.05
C LYS A 195 -4.42 9.13 -23.72
N GLY A 196 -4.73 7.84 -23.89
CA GLY A 196 -3.85 6.87 -24.53
C GLY A 196 -2.72 6.35 -23.65
N LEU A 197 -2.80 6.54 -22.32
CA LEU A 197 -1.83 5.93 -21.40
C LEU A 197 -2.13 4.43 -21.29
N LYS A 198 -1.07 3.62 -21.30
CA LYS A 198 -1.16 2.18 -21.06
C LYS A 198 -1.02 1.90 -19.56
N ALA A 199 -2.05 1.29 -18.97
CA ALA A 199 -1.99 0.81 -17.59
C ALA A 199 -1.16 -0.49 -17.48
N GLU A 200 -0.29 -0.53 -16.47
CA GLU A 200 0.47 -1.71 -16.07
C GLU A 200 0.38 -1.87 -14.56
N MET A 201 -0.11 -3.02 -14.12
CA MET A 201 -0.16 -3.36 -12.71
C MET A 201 1.23 -3.81 -12.26
N LYS A 202 1.84 -3.02 -11.37
CA LYS A 202 3.19 -3.31 -10.87
C LYS A 202 3.13 -4.32 -9.73
N ASP A 203 2.18 -4.12 -8.82
CA ASP A 203 1.92 -4.94 -7.64
C ASP A 203 0.47 -4.69 -7.16
N PRO A 204 -0.08 -5.47 -6.21
CA PRO A 204 -1.44 -5.25 -5.67
C PRO A 204 -1.66 -3.90 -4.99
N TYR A 205 -0.62 -3.08 -4.89
CA TYR A 205 -0.66 -1.79 -4.23
C TYR A 205 -0.56 -0.64 -5.22
N THR A 206 -0.19 -0.92 -6.47
CA THR A 206 0.33 0.10 -7.38
C THR A 206 0.00 -0.21 -8.84
N PHE A 207 -0.78 0.70 -9.45
CA PHE A 207 -0.87 0.82 -10.90
C PHE A 207 0.11 1.87 -11.39
N ARG A 208 0.77 1.57 -12.51
CA ARG A 208 1.59 2.51 -13.26
C ARG A 208 0.95 2.73 -14.62
N TYR A 209 1.09 3.94 -15.13
CA TYR A 209 0.58 4.31 -16.45
C TYR A 209 1.73 4.88 -17.27
N LEU A 210 1.86 4.38 -18.49
CA LEU A 210 2.93 4.74 -19.41
C LEU A 210 2.36 5.45 -20.62
N TYR A 211 3.05 6.50 -21.06
CA TYR A 211 2.82 7.16 -22.34
C TYR A 211 4.15 7.16 -23.09
N LYS A 212 4.16 6.69 -24.35
CA LYS A 212 5.39 6.48 -25.14
C LYS A 212 6.53 5.81 -24.35
N LYS A 213 6.20 4.74 -23.61
CA LYS A 213 7.10 3.96 -22.73
C LYS A 213 7.66 4.71 -21.51
N LEU A 214 7.25 5.95 -21.25
CA LEU A 214 7.65 6.70 -20.05
C LEU A 214 6.57 6.68 -18.98
N TYR A 215 6.99 6.49 -17.72
CA TYR A 215 6.07 6.60 -16.59
C TYR A 215 5.46 8.00 -16.54
N SER A 216 4.14 8.05 -16.40
CA SER A 216 3.37 9.31 -16.44
C SER A 216 2.49 9.45 -15.21
N LEU A 217 1.82 8.37 -14.79
CA LEU A 217 0.96 8.36 -13.61
C LEU A 217 1.22 7.10 -12.77
N THR A 218 1.06 7.22 -11.46
CA THR A 218 1.02 6.10 -10.53
C THR A 218 -0.15 6.28 -9.57
N LEU A 219 -0.96 5.24 -9.42
CA LEU A 219 -2.05 5.16 -8.45
C LEU A 219 -1.70 4.08 -7.44
N GLY A 220 -1.86 4.36 -6.14
CA GLY A 220 -1.51 3.43 -5.08
C GLY A 220 -2.49 3.42 -3.91
N ASN A 221 -2.48 2.35 -3.12
CA ASN A 221 -3.48 2.11 -2.06
C ASN A 221 -2.97 1.94 -0.63
N ASN A 222 -1.65 1.99 -0.40
CA ASN A 222 -1.07 1.85 0.94
C ASN A 222 -0.07 2.99 1.27
N PRO A 223 -0.54 4.16 1.73
CA PRO A 223 -1.95 4.61 1.74
C PRO A 223 -2.41 5.04 0.33
N ALA A 224 -3.69 5.43 0.19
CA ALA A 224 -4.23 6.03 -1.03
C ALA A 224 -3.33 7.16 -1.53
N HIS A 225 -2.83 7.06 -2.76
CA HIS A 225 -2.00 8.12 -3.33
C HIS A 225 -1.97 8.14 -4.86
N VAL A 226 -1.72 9.33 -5.38
CA VAL A 226 -1.55 9.64 -6.80
C VAL A 226 -0.21 10.33 -7.00
N ARG A 227 0.54 9.91 -8.02
CA ARG A 227 1.81 10.54 -8.42
C ARG A 227 1.82 10.78 -9.92
N VAL A 228 1.94 12.04 -10.33
CA VAL A 228 2.23 12.40 -11.73
C VAL A 228 3.74 12.52 -11.87
N GLN A 229 4.34 11.64 -12.68
CA GLN A 229 5.78 11.63 -12.90
C GLN A 229 6.15 12.73 -13.89
N TYR A 230 7.32 13.36 -13.74
CA TYR A 230 7.81 14.37 -14.69
C TYR A 230 9.17 14.03 -15.31
N ARG A 231 9.72 12.85 -15.02
CA ARG A 231 11.05 12.43 -15.49
C ARG A 231 11.03 11.98 -16.95
N LEU A 232 11.96 12.46 -17.76
CA LEU A 232 12.02 12.13 -19.20
C LEU A 232 12.72 10.79 -19.52
N ASP A 233 13.04 9.97 -18.53
CA ASP A 233 13.66 8.66 -18.68
C ASP A 233 13.34 7.77 -17.46
N ASN A 234 13.13 6.47 -17.64
CA ASN A 234 12.77 5.57 -16.54
C ASN A 234 13.98 5.01 -15.77
N ALA A 235 15.17 4.97 -16.40
CA ALA A 235 16.39 4.33 -15.93
C ALA A 235 17.43 5.33 -15.38
N LYS A 236 17.74 6.42 -16.10
CA LYS A 236 18.70 7.48 -15.71
C LYS A 236 18.06 8.85 -15.45
N PRO A 237 18.56 9.64 -14.49
CA PRO A 237 18.06 10.99 -14.27
C PRO A 237 18.40 11.89 -15.47
N ILE A 238 17.44 12.69 -15.92
CA ILE A 238 17.66 13.74 -16.93
C ILE A 238 17.51 15.09 -16.22
N MET A 239 18.61 15.85 -16.18
CA MET A 239 18.62 17.21 -15.62
C MET A 239 17.64 18.11 -16.38
N GLY A 240 16.96 19.01 -15.68
CA GLY A 240 15.96 19.89 -16.29
C GLY A 240 14.59 19.25 -16.55
N SER A 241 14.38 17.98 -16.17
CA SER A 241 13.08 17.32 -16.39
C SER A 241 11.93 18.05 -15.68
N PHE A 242 12.16 18.55 -14.46
CA PHE A 242 11.13 19.28 -13.72
C PHE A 242 10.86 20.66 -14.34
N GLU A 243 11.92 21.37 -14.73
CA GLU A 243 11.85 22.69 -15.35
C GLU A 243 11.10 22.63 -16.68
N ARG A 244 11.34 21.60 -17.50
CA ARG A 244 10.57 21.36 -18.74
C ARG A 244 9.11 21.03 -18.47
N PHE A 245 8.80 20.32 -17.39
CA PHE A 245 7.41 20.08 -16.98
C PHE A 245 6.74 21.38 -16.53
N LEU A 246 7.47 22.22 -15.78
CA LEU A 246 6.99 23.52 -15.32
C LEU A 246 6.81 24.51 -16.47
N GLU A 247 7.70 24.52 -17.47
CA GLU A 247 7.58 25.36 -18.68
C GLU A 247 6.24 25.11 -19.39
N ILE A 248 5.85 23.84 -19.53
CA ILE A 248 4.57 23.46 -20.14
C ILE A 248 3.39 23.84 -19.25
N ALA A 249 3.52 23.72 -17.92
CA ALA A 249 2.49 24.17 -16.99
C ALA A 249 2.28 25.69 -17.04
N GLU A 250 3.37 26.45 -17.17
CA GLU A 250 3.37 27.91 -17.26
C GLU A 250 2.86 28.41 -18.62
N SER A 251 2.90 27.60 -19.68
CA SER A 251 2.29 27.96 -20.97
C SER A 251 0.78 27.71 -21.05
N GLN A 252 0.18 27.03 -20.08
CA GLN A 252 -1.27 26.79 -20.05
C GLN A 252 -2.05 28.08 -19.75
N PRO A 253 -3.29 28.24 -20.27
CA PRO A 253 -4.21 29.25 -19.77
C PRO A 253 -4.55 28.97 -18.30
N ASP A 254 -4.77 30.04 -17.52
CA ASP A 254 -5.09 29.96 -16.09
C ASP A 254 -4.10 29.08 -15.31
N ASN A 255 -2.80 29.28 -15.58
CA ASN A 255 -1.71 28.51 -14.99
C ASN A 255 -1.52 28.79 -13.49
N ASP A 256 -2.12 29.84 -12.93
CA ASP A 256 -1.85 30.29 -11.56
C ASP A 256 -2.13 29.21 -10.52
N ALA A 257 -3.34 28.66 -10.53
CA ALA A 257 -3.73 27.60 -9.63
C ALA A 257 -2.91 26.33 -9.86
N LEU A 258 -2.62 26.00 -11.11
CA LEU A 258 -1.87 24.80 -11.51
C LEU A 258 -0.41 24.85 -11.04
N VAL A 259 0.29 25.95 -11.31
CA VAL A 259 1.69 26.14 -10.88
C VAL A 259 1.77 26.21 -9.36
N GLN A 260 0.78 26.84 -8.72
CA GLN A 260 0.68 26.86 -7.26
C GLN A 260 0.46 25.44 -6.69
N TYR A 261 -0.35 24.61 -7.36
CA TYR A 261 -0.55 23.21 -7.00
C TYR A 261 0.74 22.40 -7.14
N ILE A 262 1.44 22.52 -8.28
CA ILE A 262 2.73 21.86 -8.54
C ILE A 262 3.74 22.26 -7.46
N LYS A 263 3.89 23.57 -7.19
CA LYS A 263 4.81 24.12 -6.19
C LYS A 263 4.60 23.53 -4.79
N ASN A 264 3.35 23.26 -4.42
CA ASN A 264 3.00 22.76 -3.10
C ASN A 264 3.15 21.23 -2.96
N ASN A 265 3.14 20.50 -4.07
CA ASN A 265 3.04 19.04 -4.07
C ASN A 265 4.26 18.35 -4.71
N ILE A 266 5.41 19.01 -4.79
CA ILE A 266 6.64 18.37 -5.29
C ILE A 266 7.04 17.20 -4.36
N GLY A 267 7.11 16.00 -4.94
CA GLY A 267 7.53 14.79 -4.25
C GLY A 267 9.00 14.84 -3.86
N ILE A 268 9.32 14.47 -2.61
CA ILE A 268 10.69 14.34 -2.11
C ILE A 268 10.76 13.01 -1.35
N CYS A 269 11.69 12.12 -1.74
CA CYS A 269 11.88 10.86 -1.02
C CYS A 269 12.41 11.07 0.40
N ASP A 270 12.12 10.11 1.28
CA ASP A 270 12.68 10.09 2.64
C ASP A 270 14.19 9.97 2.68
N GLY A 271 14.81 9.24 1.74
CA GLY A 271 16.27 9.18 1.66
C GLY A 271 16.92 10.54 1.41
N CYS A 272 16.14 11.53 0.94
CA CYS A 272 16.57 12.91 0.77
C CYS A 272 15.98 13.84 1.85
N ARG A 273 15.11 13.33 2.74
CA ARG A 273 14.67 14.03 3.96
C ARG A 273 15.45 13.60 5.20
N TYR A 274 15.88 12.35 5.30
CA TYR A 274 16.40 11.72 6.51
C TYR A 274 17.64 10.85 6.23
N ARG A 275 18.51 10.75 7.24
CA ARG A 275 19.58 9.75 7.42
C ARG A 275 19.33 9.03 8.75
N ALA A 276 20.13 8.01 9.08
CA ALA A 276 19.97 7.25 10.33
C ALA A 276 19.93 8.16 11.59
N GLU A 277 20.66 9.27 11.56
CA GLU A 277 20.80 10.25 12.66
C GLU A 277 19.77 11.39 12.63
N GLY A 278 18.77 11.35 11.73
CA GLY A 278 17.73 12.38 11.64
C GLY A 278 17.70 13.12 10.30
N ARG A 279 17.22 14.37 10.31
CA ARG A 279 16.91 15.12 9.08
C ARG A 279 18.18 15.53 8.31
N LYS A 280 18.22 15.26 7.01
CA LYS A 280 19.31 15.69 6.13
C LYS A 280 19.34 17.20 5.95
N LYS A 281 20.55 17.77 5.98
CA LYS A 281 20.82 19.16 5.61
C LYS A 281 20.50 19.37 4.12
N SER A 282 20.20 20.60 3.74
CA SER A 282 19.80 20.94 2.36
C SER A 282 20.81 20.52 1.29
N ASN A 283 22.11 20.55 1.60
CA ASN A 283 23.21 20.14 0.73
C ASN A 283 23.43 18.61 0.67
N GLU A 284 22.77 17.83 1.51
CA GLU A 284 22.87 16.36 1.56
C GLU A 284 21.74 15.68 0.76
N ARG A 285 20.87 16.47 0.14
CA ARG A 285 19.66 16.00 -0.55
C ARG A 285 19.96 15.77 -2.02
N CYS A 286 19.44 14.69 -2.57
CA CYS A 286 19.56 14.32 -3.99
C CYS A 286 18.69 15.15 -4.96
N GLY A 287 18.20 16.31 -4.51
CA GLY A 287 17.28 17.17 -5.26
C GLY A 287 17.99 18.41 -5.78
N GLN A 288 17.38 19.05 -6.78
CA GLN A 288 17.85 20.31 -7.34
C GLN A 288 16.99 21.46 -6.83
N TRP A 289 17.62 22.58 -6.50
CA TRP A 289 16.87 23.78 -6.13
C TRP A 289 16.41 24.50 -7.39
N VAL A 290 15.12 24.82 -7.43
CA VAL A 290 14.44 25.50 -8.53
C VAL A 290 13.65 26.67 -7.97
N GLU A 291 13.63 27.79 -8.69
CA GLU A 291 12.79 28.95 -8.36
C GLU A 291 11.43 28.81 -9.05
N ILE A 292 10.35 28.91 -8.29
CA ILE A 292 8.98 28.84 -8.82
C ILE A 292 8.21 30.04 -8.30
N ARG A 293 7.98 31.03 -9.16
CA ARG A 293 7.27 32.28 -8.82
C ARG A 293 7.83 32.96 -7.56
N GLY A 294 9.15 33.17 -7.55
CA GLY A 294 9.87 33.82 -6.45
C GLY A 294 10.03 32.97 -5.19
N ALA A 295 9.67 31.69 -5.23
CA ALA A 295 9.86 30.76 -4.12
C ALA A 295 10.80 29.61 -4.48
N ARG A 296 11.89 29.50 -3.72
CA ARG A 296 12.84 28.40 -3.83
C ARG A 296 12.22 27.08 -3.37
N ARG A 297 12.25 26.06 -4.23
CA ARG A 297 11.75 24.71 -3.96
C ARG A 297 12.77 23.65 -4.35
N LEU A 298 12.71 22.51 -3.67
CA LEU A 298 13.58 21.37 -3.95
C LEU A 298 12.82 20.38 -4.84
N SER A 299 13.24 20.23 -6.09
CA SER A 299 12.74 19.19 -6.99
C SER A 299 13.54 17.91 -6.80
N ALA A 300 12.86 16.76 -6.79
CA ALA A 300 13.55 15.48 -6.77
C ALA A 300 14.03 15.14 -8.18
N VAL A 301 15.34 14.91 -8.34
CA VAL A 301 15.94 14.50 -9.62
C VAL A 301 16.10 12.97 -9.69
N MET A 302 16.46 12.35 -8.56
CA MET A 302 16.93 10.95 -8.53
C MET A 302 15.89 9.95 -8.00
N CYS A 303 15.13 10.30 -6.94
CA CYS A 303 14.44 9.28 -6.14
C CYS A 303 12.90 9.32 -6.19
N THR A 304 12.29 10.46 -6.50
CA THR A 304 10.81 10.61 -6.55
C THR A 304 10.42 11.77 -7.45
N ALA A 305 10.79 11.68 -8.72
CA ALA A 305 10.55 12.72 -9.73
C ALA A 305 9.07 12.81 -10.13
N ALA A 306 8.22 13.21 -9.16
CA ALA A 306 6.77 13.28 -9.30
C ALA A 306 6.14 14.43 -8.51
N ILE A 307 4.94 14.84 -8.95
CA ILE A 307 4.02 15.68 -8.19
C ILE A 307 3.00 14.79 -7.49
N SER A 308 2.81 15.00 -6.19
CA SER A 308 2.05 14.13 -5.31
C SER A 308 1.74 14.80 -3.97
N LYS A 309 0.46 14.83 -3.58
CA LYS A 309 0.05 15.13 -2.20
C LYS A 309 0.62 14.14 -1.18
N TYR A 310 0.92 12.91 -1.63
CA TYR A 310 1.59 11.93 -0.78
C TYR A 310 3.04 12.29 -0.54
N HIS A 311 3.34 12.52 0.73
CA HIS A 311 4.67 12.61 1.28
C HIS A 311 4.80 11.58 2.38
N ARG A 312 5.80 10.71 2.28
CA ARG A 312 6.01 9.64 3.27
C ARG A 312 6.16 10.24 4.68
N GLY A 313 5.51 9.60 5.65
CA GLY A 313 5.30 10.12 7.00
C GLY A 313 3.99 10.91 7.21
N LYS A 314 3.25 11.24 6.14
CA LYS A 314 1.85 11.70 6.24
C LYS A 314 0.91 10.51 5.98
N PRO A 315 0.32 9.91 7.01
CA PRO A 315 -0.46 8.68 6.87
C PRO A 315 -1.84 8.90 6.25
N TYR A 316 -2.30 10.15 6.16
CA TYR A 316 -3.63 10.49 5.67
C TYR A 316 -3.55 11.61 4.64
N ILE A 317 -4.17 11.38 3.49
CA ILE A 317 -4.26 12.32 2.39
C ILE A 317 -5.71 12.33 1.98
N VAL A 318 -6.32 13.51 2.06
CA VAL A 318 -7.64 13.74 1.50
C VAL A 318 -7.44 14.35 0.13
N TYR A 319 -7.94 13.65 -0.88
CA TYR A 319 -8.15 14.20 -2.20
C TYR A 319 -9.51 14.90 -2.23
N THR A 320 -9.58 16.02 -2.94
CA THR A 320 -10.80 16.79 -3.21
C THR A 320 -11.10 16.77 -4.71
N ASP A 321 -12.30 17.20 -5.10
CA ASP A 321 -12.63 17.38 -6.52
C ASP A 321 -11.63 18.29 -7.24
N GLU A 322 -11.20 19.37 -6.57
CA GLU A 322 -10.16 20.27 -7.10
C GLU A 322 -8.84 19.53 -7.34
N ASP A 323 -8.42 18.64 -6.43
CA ASP A 323 -7.23 17.83 -6.66
C ASP A 323 -7.36 16.97 -7.91
N VAL A 324 -8.51 16.32 -8.09
CA VAL A 324 -8.74 15.46 -9.26
C VAL A 324 -8.66 16.27 -10.54
N GLN A 325 -9.25 17.46 -10.59
CA GLN A 325 -9.13 18.36 -11.73
C GLN A 325 -7.68 18.79 -11.98
N MET A 326 -6.94 19.15 -10.93
CA MET A 326 -5.52 19.52 -11.07
C MET A 326 -4.66 18.33 -11.52
N LEU A 327 -4.94 17.11 -11.02
CA LEU A 327 -4.26 15.88 -11.41
C LEU A 327 -4.52 15.54 -12.88
N LYS A 328 -5.74 15.73 -13.38
CA LYS A 328 -6.06 15.61 -14.82
C LYS A 328 -5.25 16.59 -15.67
N ARG A 329 -5.23 17.88 -15.29
CA ARG A 329 -4.40 18.90 -15.98
C ARG A 329 -2.92 18.51 -15.96
N MET A 330 -2.41 17.98 -14.85
CA MET A 330 -1.03 17.52 -14.77
C MET A 330 -0.73 16.29 -15.64
N ILE A 331 -1.70 15.39 -15.85
CA ILE A 331 -1.58 14.30 -16.81
C ILE A 331 -1.43 14.88 -18.23
N ASP A 332 -2.21 15.90 -18.58
CA ASP A 332 -2.10 16.56 -19.90
C ASP A 332 -0.74 17.22 -20.10
N ILE A 333 -0.26 17.99 -19.10
CA ILE A 333 1.07 18.60 -19.11
C ILE A 333 2.15 17.53 -19.27
N ARG A 334 2.00 16.40 -18.59
CA ARG A 334 2.96 15.31 -18.69
C ARG A 334 3.00 14.72 -20.10
N ILE A 335 1.85 14.53 -20.73
CA ILE A 335 1.76 14.05 -22.11
C ILE A 335 2.45 15.04 -23.05
N GLU A 336 2.11 16.32 -22.96
CA GLU A 336 2.70 17.37 -23.79
C GLU A 336 4.22 17.49 -23.58
N GLN A 337 4.68 17.36 -22.32
CA GLN A 337 6.10 17.32 -22.00
C GLN A 337 6.80 16.13 -22.69
N ILE A 338 6.20 14.94 -22.68
CA ILE A 338 6.74 13.78 -23.37
C ILE A 338 6.77 14.05 -24.88
N ASP A 339 5.68 14.54 -25.46
CA ASP A 339 5.58 14.81 -26.89
C ASP A 339 6.58 15.87 -27.38
N LYS A 340 6.86 16.89 -26.57
CA LYS A 340 7.79 17.97 -26.92
C LYS A 340 9.26 17.59 -26.75
N TYR A 341 9.59 16.81 -25.72
CA TYR A 341 10.98 16.58 -25.31
C TYR A 341 11.48 15.15 -25.48
N THR A 342 10.69 14.27 -26.09
CA THR A 342 11.10 12.90 -26.41
C THR A 342 10.84 12.58 -27.88
N PRO A 343 11.75 11.83 -28.54
CA PRO A 343 11.65 11.52 -29.98
C PRO A 343 10.43 10.67 -30.35
#